data_AF-A0A2E3MVP7-F1
#
_entry.id   AF-A0A2E3MVP7-F1
#
_cell.length_a   1.000
_cell.length_b   1.000
_cell.length_c   1.000
_cell.angle_alpha   90.00
_cell.angle_beta   90.00
_cell.angle_gamma   90.00
#
_symmetry.space_group_name_H-M   'P 1'
#
loop_
_entity.id
_entity.type
_entity.pdbx_description
1 polymer ?
#
loop_
_entity_poly.entity_id
_entity_poly.type
_entity_poly.pdbx_seq_one_letter_code
_entity_poly.pdbx_strand_id
1 'polypeptide(L)'
;MHRTRLRAERTRAQLTTPQEHARLRHIVCPACSVTVDLTRFPKTPQMFCPYCETLSTIQSNLVPPENEAVFRLCENCGMFSRPRTFTSFYFYYLVVHSGIHTHSSKRCRGCRRSASWRMLAGNLFFIVGVIPAIIQLTRAYRKDRDTDAYRGLEPANQWARRGQLSKAIEGYREILQRVPCAAGIYYNLGMALYRQQDPTHAASVLELALEDCANYIPARQLLETCYQQSGQIVKLETLQSHRQLPSLAGPASQLGP
;
A
#
# COMPACT_ATOMS: atom_id res chain seq x y z
N MET A 1 3.11 21.97 6.67
CA MET A 1 4.20 22.40 5.77
C MET A 1 5.52 22.78 6.49
N HIS A 2 5.50 23.33 7.71
CA HIS A 2 6.73 23.80 8.36
C HIS A 2 7.69 22.67 8.85
N ARG A 3 7.15 21.54 9.36
CA ARG A 3 7.95 20.44 9.93
C ARG A 3 8.77 19.62 8.91
N THR A 4 8.34 19.53 7.65
CA THR A 4 9.04 18.79 6.58
C THR A 4 10.22 19.56 6.02
N ARG A 5 10.09 20.89 5.87
CA ARG A 5 11.17 21.78 5.45
C ARG A 5 12.31 21.80 6.48
N LEU A 6 11.95 21.88 7.76
CA LEU A 6 12.88 21.80 8.90
C LEU A 6 13.65 20.47 8.95
N ARG A 7 13.04 19.35 8.54
CA ARG A 7 13.71 18.04 8.53
C ARG A 7 14.74 17.93 7.39
N ALA A 8 14.39 18.43 6.20
CA ALA A 8 15.32 18.52 5.07
C ALA A 8 16.49 19.48 5.35
N GLU A 9 16.23 20.60 6.04
CA GLU A 9 17.26 21.55 6.48
C GLU A 9 18.19 20.93 7.54
N ARG A 10 17.65 20.17 8.50
CA ARG A 10 18.46 19.41 9.48
C ARG A 10 19.33 18.33 8.84
N THR A 11 18.81 17.60 7.84
CA THR A 11 19.63 16.61 7.11
C THR A 11 20.75 17.28 6.32
N ARG A 12 20.49 18.43 5.67
CA ARG A 12 21.54 19.23 5.00
C ARG A 12 22.60 19.76 5.98
N ALA A 13 22.19 20.14 7.19
CA ALA A 13 23.10 20.62 8.23
C ALA A 13 23.99 19.51 8.83
N GLN A 14 23.65 18.24 8.65
CA GLN A 14 24.40 17.09 9.17
C GLN A 14 25.45 16.54 8.19
N LEU A 15 25.51 17.03 6.96
CA LEU A 15 26.45 16.55 5.94
C LEU A 15 27.72 17.41 5.92
N THR A 16 28.87 16.77 6.12
CA THR A 16 30.16 17.44 6.31
C THR A 16 30.97 17.58 5.03
N THR A 17 30.61 16.85 3.95
CA THR A 17 31.40 16.85 2.71
C THR A 17 30.60 17.28 1.46
N PRO A 18 31.22 18.01 0.50
CA PRO A 18 30.56 18.42 -0.75
C PRO A 18 30.02 17.26 -1.60
N GLN A 19 30.65 16.08 -1.51
CA GLN A 19 30.20 14.86 -2.20
C GLN A 19 28.91 14.27 -1.62
N GLU A 20 28.68 14.40 -0.31
CA GLU A 20 27.44 13.95 0.33
C GLU A 20 26.27 14.87 0.02
N HIS A 21 26.52 16.18 -0.06
CA HIS A 21 25.52 17.16 -0.50
C HIS A 21 25.08 16.89 -1.95
N ALA A 22 26.00 16.48 -2.83
CA ALA A 22 25.71 16.12 -4.22
C ALA A 22 24.89 14.81 -4.37
N ARG A 23 24.90 13.93 -3.36
CA ARG A 23 24.14 12.67 -3.35
C ARG A 23 22.73 12.81 -2.81
N LEU A 24 22.41 13.91 -2.11
CA LEU A 24 21.07 14.12 -1.54
C LEU A 24 20.00 14.14 -2.63
N ARG A 25 19.12 13.14 -2.59
CA ARG A 25 18.00 13.03 -3.50
C ARG A 25 16.70 13.07 -2.71
N HIS A 26 16.03 14.20 -2.79
CA HIS A 26 14.71 14.39 -2.20
C HIS A 26 13.69 14.64 -3.29
N ILE A 27 12.54 13.98 -3.20
CA ILE A 27 11.42 14.19 -4.12
C ILE A 27 10.19 14.57 -3.32
N VAL A 28 9.45 15.57 -3.79
CA VAL A 28 8.16 15.94 -3.20
C VAL A 28 7.11 14.98 -3.74
N CYS A 29 6.42 14.26 -2.86
CA CYS A 29 5.35 13.36 -3.25
C CYS A 29 4.23 14.14 -3.96
N PRO A 30 3.84 13.78 -5.20
CA PRO A 30 2.77 14.46 -5.92
C PRO A 30 1.40 14.38 -5.23
N ALA A 31 1.16 13.32 -4.43
CA ALA A 31 -0.14 13.06 -3.82
C ALA A 31 -0.37 13.78 -2.47
N CYS A 32 0.67 13.96 -1.66
CA CYS A 32 0.55 14.55 -0.30
C CYS A 32 1.52 15.72 -0.03
N SER A 33 2.35 16.07 -1.01
CA SER A 33 3.34 17.16 -0.93
C SER A 33 4.39 17.00 0.18
N VAL A 34 4.56 15.80 0.72
CA VAL A 34 5.64 15.49 1.68
C VAL A 34 6.92 15.17 0.93
N THR A 35 8.03 15.73 1.40
CA THR A 35 9.37 15.41 0.91
C THR A 35 9.79 14.01 1.36
N VAL A 36 10.12 13.14 0.40
CA VAL A 36 10.63 11.80 0.62
C VAL A 36 12.12 11.77 0.29
N ASP A 37 12.92 11.23 1.20
CA ASP A 37 14.35 11.02 1.00
C ASP A 37 14.60 9.70 0.26
N LEU A 38 15.22 9.82 -0.91
CA LEU A 38 15.56 8.72 -1.81
C LEU A 38 17.08 8.61 -2.03
N THR A 39 17.88 9.26 -1.21
CA THR A 39 19.36 9.34 -1.33
C THR A 39 20.01 7.96 -1.38
N ARG A 40 19.49 7.01 -0.59
CA ARG A 40 20.06 5.65 -0.44
C ARG A 40 19.52 4.63 -1.43
N PHE A 41 18.60 5.03 -2.29
CA PHE A 41 17.98 4.14 -3.28
C PHE A 41 18.53 4.43 -4.68
N PRO A 42 18.60 3.43 -5.57
CA PRO A 42 18.87 3.68 -6.99
C PRO A 42 17.75 4.52 -7.63
N LYS A 43 18.06 5.13 -8.77
CA LYS A 43 17.07 5.84 -9.59
C LYS A 43 16.14 4.82 -10.23
N THR A 44 14.85 4.98 -9.96
CA THR A 44 13.78 4.09 -10.42
C THR A 44 12.61 4.95 -10.89
N PRO A 45 11.78 4.43 -11.82
CA PRO A 45 10.73 5.21 -12.47
C PRO A 45 9.60 5.66 -11.54
N GLN A 46 9.34 4.88 -10.48
CA GLN A 46 8.34 5.17 -9.45
C GLN A 46 9.00 5.48 -8.11
N MET A 47 8.27 6.22 -7.28
CA MET A 47 8.56 6.37 -5.86
C MET A 47 7.39 5.91 -5.00
N PHE A 48 7.70 5.35 -3.84
CA PHE A 48 6.74 5.07 -2.79
C PHE A 48 6.79 6.15 -1.71
N CYS A 49 5.64 6.67 -1.29
CA CYS A 49 5.58 7.58 -0.16
C CYS A 49 5.20 6.81 1.13
N PRO A 50 6.07 6.74 2.15
CA PRO A 50 5.76 6.03 3.39
C PRO A 50 4.70 6.74 4.26
N TYR A 51 4.31 7.97 3.94
CA TYR A 51 3.35 8.76 4.71
C TYR A 51 1.91 8.61 4.21
N CYS A 52 1.71 8.55 2.89
CA CYS A 52 0.39 8.42 2.28
C CYS A 52 0.19 7.08 1.53
N GLU A 53 1.20 6.20 1.58
CA GLU A 53 1.22 4.85 1.00
C GLU A 53 0.92 4.80 -0.50
N THR A 54 1.15 5.91 -1.19
CA THR A 54 0.89 6.08 -2.62
C THR A 54 2.17 5.79 -3.41
N LEU A 55 2.01 5.12 -4.55
CA LEU A 55 3.03 4.99 -5.58
C LEU A 55 2.83 6.10 -6.61
N SER A 56 3.91 6.73 -7.05
CA SER A 56 3.85 7.80 -8.04
C SER A 56 4.97 7.67 -9.03
N THR A 57 4.64 7.77 -10.31
CA THR A 57 5.62 7.82 -11.40
C THR A 57 6.31 9.18 -11.38
N ILE A 58 7.64 9.17 -11.30
CA ILE A 58 8.49 10.36 -11.15
C ILE A 58 9.42 10.58 -12.34
N GLN A 59 9.60 9.57 -13.20
CA GLN A 59 10.47 9.67 -14.37
C GLN A 59 9.84 10.58 -15.42
N SER A 60 10.59 11.58 -15.89
CA SER A 60 10.10 12.61 -16.80
C SER A 60 9.74 12.10 -18.21
N ASN A 61 10.32 10.98 -18.65
CA ASN A 61 10.05 10.37 -19.95
C ASN A 61 8.89 9.37 -19.92
N LEU A 62 8.28 9.10 -18.76
CA LEU A 62 7.13 8.23 -18.62
C LEU A 62 5.88 9.07 -18.37
N VAL A 63 4.81 8.77 -19.08
CA VAL A 63 3.51 9.36 -18.81
C VAL A 63 2.88 8.60 -17.64
N PRO A 64 2.59 9.27 -16.50
CA PRO A 64 1.95 8.60 -15.38
C PRO A 64 0.56 8.10 -15.79
N PRO A 65 0.12 6.93 -15.31
CA PRO A 65 -1.22 6.45 -15.58
C PRO A 65 -2.28 7.41 -15.04
N GLU A 66 -3.42 7.51 -15.73
CA GLU A 66 -4.52 8.37 -15.30
C GLU A 66 -4.93 8.06 -13.85
N ASN A 67 -5.09 9.12 -13.05
CA ASN A 67 -5.51 9.05 -11.64
C ASN A 67 -4.61 8.17 -10.74
N GLU A 68 -3.31 8.04 -11.04
CA GLU A 68 -2.34 7.26 -10.25
C GLU A 68 -2.40 7.56 -8.74
N ALA A 69 -2.57 8.84 -8.36
CA ALA A 69 -2.62 9.29 -6.95
C ALA A 69 -3.78 8.72 -6.11
N VAL A 70 -4.79 8.12 -6.76
CA VAL A 70 -5.91 7.47 -6.07
C VAL A 70 -5.55 6.06 -5.63
N PHE A 71 -4.53 5.45 -6.23
CA PHE A 71 -4.05 4.12 -5.89
C PHE A 71 -3.05 4.16 -4.73
N ARG A 72 -3.23 3.27 -3.76
CA ARG A 72 -2.38 3.14 -2.57
C ARG A 72 -2.61 1.78 -1.91
N LEU A 73 -1.86 1.49 -0.85
CA LEU A 73 -2.07 0.28 -0.06
C LEU A 73 -3.41 0.33 0.67
N CYS A 74 -4.07 -0.81 0.79
CA CYS A 74 -5.25 -0.96 1.63
C CYS A 74 -4.83 -1.22 3.07
N GLU A 75 -5.24 -0.35 4.00
CA GLU A 75 -4.90 -0.45 5.44
C GLU A 75 -5.37 -1.77 6.09
N ASN A 76 -6.35 -2.46 5.50
CA ASN A 76 -6.85 -3.73 6.05
C ASN A 76 -6.19 -4.97 5.45
N CYS A 77 -5.77 -4.96 4.17
CA CYS A 77 -5.27 -6.17 3.51
C CYS A 77 -3.86 -6.03 2.93
N GLY A 78 -3.23 -4.86 3.04
CA GLY A 78 -1.90 -4.59 2.51
C GLY A 78 -1.80 -4.51 0.98
N MET A 79 -2.79 -5.03 0.23
CA MET A 79 -2.74 -5.02 -1.23
C MET A 79 -2.80 -3.62 -1.82
N PHE A 80 -2.04 -3.41 -2.90
CA PHE A 80 -2.17 -2.24 -3.76
C PHE A 80 -3.53 -2.24 -4.46
N SER A 81 -4.29 -1.16 -4.33
CA SER A 81 -5.69 -1.07 -4.76
C SER A 81 -6.11 0.40 -4.86
N ARG A 82 -7.39 0.65 -5.14
CA ARG A 82 -8.04 1.96 -5.10
C ARG A 82 -8.92 2.10 -3.84
N PRO A 83 -8.33 2.23 -2.63
CA PRO A 83 -9.12 2.28 -1.40
C PRO A 83 -9.95 3.57 -1.29
N ARG A 84 -11.09 3.46 -0.60
CA ARG A 84 -11.94 4.58 -0.24
C ARG A 84 -12.05 4.67 1.27
N THR A 85 -12.38 5.86 1.77
CA THR A 85 -12.68 6.04 3.20
C THR A 85 -13.84 5.14 3.60
N PHE A 86 -13.65 4.41 4.69
CA PHE A 86 -14.65 3.59 5.34
C PHE A 86 -14.65 3.92 6.82
N THR A 87 -15.81 4.31 7.33
CA THR A 87 -16.02 4.61 8.74
C THR A 87 -16.80 3.45 9.35
N SER A 88 -16.14 2.67 10.20
CA SER A 88 -16.84 1.72 11.06
C SER A 88 -17.52 2.47 12.19
N PHE A 89 -18.77 2.09 12.45
CA PHE A 89 -19.62 2.61 13.51
C PHE A 89 -20.21 1.42 14.26
N TYR A 90 -19.91 1.30 15.54
CA TYR A 90 -20.54 0.32 16.42
C TYR A 90 -21.19 1.07 17.57
N PHE A 91 -22.48 0.80 17.76
CA PHE A 91 -23.24 1.26 18.91
C PHE A 91 -23.53 0.04 19.78
N TYR A 92 -23.08 0.07 21.04
CA TYR A 92 -23.44 -0.95 22.02
C TYR A 92 -24.28 -0.31 23.11
N TYR A 93 -25.33 -1.04 23.51
CA TYR A 93 -26.19 -0.69 24.63
C TYR A 93 -26.15 -1.85 25.62
N LEU A 94 -25.46 -1.63 26.74
CA LEU A 94 -25.68 -2.38 27.96
C LEU A 94 -26.78 -1.65 28.75
N VAL A 95 -27.63 -2.38 29.47
CA VAL A 95 -28.87 -1.89 30.14
C VAL A 95 -28.71 -0.56 30.90
N VAL A 96 -27.48 -0.18 31.30
CA VAL A 96 -27.17 1.07 32.01
C VAL A 96 -26.10 1.93 31.30
N HIS A 97 -25.44 1.45 30.25
CA HIS A 97 -24.35 2.17 29.55
C HIS A 97 -24.46 2.02 28.04
N SER A 98 -24.46 3.16 27.34
CA SER A 98 -24.33 3.19 25.89
C SER A 98 -22.96 3.75 25.51
N GLY A 99 -22.37 3.23 24.44
CA GLY A 99 -21.12 3.75 23.91
C GLY A 99 -21.06 3.66 22.38
N ILE A 100 -20.28 4.57 21.81
CA ILE A 100 -20.09 4.70 20.37
C ILE A 100 -18.62 4.51 20.05
N HIS A 101 -18.32 3.53 19.20
CA HIS A 101 -16.99 3.36 18.62
C HIS A 101 -17.00 3.73 17.14
N THR A 102 -16.29 4.79 16.79
CA THR A 102 -16.07 5.21 15.41
C THR A 102 -14.61 5.13 15.04
N HIS A 103 -14.32 4.50 13.90
CA HIS A 103 -12.96 4.43 13.36
C HIS A 103 -12.99 4.59 11.84
N SER A 104 -12.15 5.47 11.30
CA SER A 104 -12.03 5.72 9.86
C SER A 104 -10.77 5.05 9.31
N SER A 105 -10.89 4.39 8.17
CA SER A 105 -9.77 3.71 7.49
C SER A 105 -9.90 3.78 5.97
N LYS A 106 -8.79 3.69 5.24
CA LYS A 106 -8.77 3.56 3.78
C LYS A 106 -8.77 2.09 3.38
N ARG A 107 -9.89 1.62 2.82
CA ARG A 107 -10.09 0.20 2.49
C ARG A 107 -10.47 -0.01 1.02
N CYS A 108 -9.94 -1.06 0.40
CA CYS A 108 -10.32 -1.51 -0.94
C CYS A 108 -11.81 -1.91 -0.99
N ARG A 109 -12.37 -2.01 -2.20
CA ARG A 109 -13.80 -2.33 -2.39
C ARG A 109 -14.17 -3.64 -1.70
N GLY A 110 -13.34 -4.68 -1.84
CA GLY A 110 -13.53 -5.96 -1.17
C GLY A 110 -13.53 -5.88 0.37
N CYS A 111 -12.58 -5.14 0.97
CA CYS A 111 -12.50 -4.98 2.43
C CYS A 111 -13.64 -4.13 2.98
N ARG A 112 -14.10 -3.12 2.24
CA ARG A 112 -15.29 -2.34 2.63
C ARG A 112 -16.54 -3.19 2.64
N ARG A 113 -16.74 -4.06 1.64
CA ARG A 113 -17.89 -4.96 1.60
C ARG A 113 -17.91 -5.90 2.81
N SER A 114 -16.81 -6.61 3.08
CA SER A 114 -16.75 -7.52 4.23
C SER A 114 -16.84 -6.79 5.57
N ALA A 115 -16.28 -5.59 5.69
CA ALA A 115 -16.41 -4.76 6.89
C ALA A 115 -17.83 -4.21 7.10
N SER A 116 -18.50 -3.80 6.03
CA SER A 116 -19.89 -3.30 6.09
C SER A 116 -20.84 -4.38 6.56
N TRP A 117 -20.67 -5.63 6.08
CA TRP A 117 -21.45 -6.77 6.56
C TRP A 117 -21.21 -7.08 8.04
N ARG A 118 -19.95 -7.07 8.51
CA ARG A 118 -19.65 -7.22 9.94
C ARG A 118 -20.25 -6.10 10.79
N MET A 119 -20.26 -4.87 10.27
CA MET A 119 -20.86 -3.72 10.94
C MET A 119 -22.39 -3.81 10.99
N LEU A 120 -23.03 -4.29 9.91
CA LEU A 120 -24.47 -4.53 9.90
C LEU A 120 -24.85 -5.64 10.90
N ALA A 121 -24.13 -6.76 10.89
CA ALA A 121 -24.36 -7.86 11.81
C ALA A 121 -24.17 -7.43 13.29
N GLY A 122 -23.11 -6.67 13.58
CA GLY A 122 -22.85 -6.19 14.95
C GLY A 122 -23.86 -5.16 15.45
N ASN A 123 -24.48 -4.38 14.56
CA ASN A 123 -25.50 -3.40 14.92
C ASN A 123 -26.94 -3.89 14.71
N LEU A 124 -27.15 -5.17 14.39
CA LEU A 124 -28.44 -5.69 13.91
C LEU A 124 -29.63 -5.36 14.83
N PHE A 125 -29.41 -5.39 16.14
CA PHE A 125 -30.44 -5.12 17.16
C PHE A 125 -30.60 -3.64 17.50
N PHE A 126 -29.77 -2.76 16.95
CA PHE A 126 -29.75 -1.34 17.26
C PHE A 126 -30.11 -0.51 16.02
N ILE A 127 -31.36 -0.02 15.98
CA ILE A 127 -31.90 0.77 14.85
C ILE A 127 -30.95 1.90 14.43
N VAL A 128 -30.38 2.61 15.42
CA VAL A 128 -29.42 3.70 15.21
C VAL A 128 -28.14 3.23 14.49
N GLY A 129 -27.64 2.03 14.79
CA GLY A 129 -26.43 1.48 14.17
C GLY A 129 -26.68 0.83 12.80
N VAL A 130 -27.89 0.33 12.55
CA VAL A 130 -28.27 -0.27 11.26
C VAL A 130 -28.25 0.79 10.14
N ILE A 131 -28.69 2.03 10.40
CA ILE A 131 -28.75 3.09 9.38
C ILE A 131 -27.36 3.41 8.79
N PRO A 132 -26.32 3.74 9.59
CA PRO A 132 -24.94 3.87 9.11
C PRO A 132 -24.43 2.62 8.39
N ALA A 133 -24.82 1.42 8.86
CA ALA A 133 -24.40 0.17 8.25
C ALA A 133 -24.93 0.00 6.82
N ILE A 134 -26.21 0.29 6.60
CA ILE A 134 -26.83 0.28 5.26
C ILE A 134 -26.18 1.35 4.36
N ILE A 135 -25.92 2.56 4.88
CA ILE A 135 -25.24 3.62 4.11
C ILE A 135 -23.84 3.18 3.67
N GLN A 136 -23.06 2.54 4.53
CA GLN A 136 -21.74 2.05 4.15
C GLN A 136 -21.83 0.86 3.18
N LEU A 137 -22.83 -0.01 3.34
CA LEU A 137 -23.06 -1.13 2.43
C LEU A 137 -23.39 -0.63 1.02
N THR A 138 -24.32 0.32 0.88
CA THR A 138 -24.63 0.93 -0.43
C THR A 138 -23.39 1.58 -1.06
N ARG A 139 -22.58 2.30 -0.28
CA ARG A 139 -21.29 2.87 -0.74
C ARG A 139 -20.23 1.82 -1.11
N ALA A 140 -20.28 0.63 -0.53
CA ALA A 140 -19.34 -0.47 -0.83
C ALA A 140 -19.74 -1.26 -2.09
N TYR A 141 -21.02 -1.24 -2.47
CA TYR A 141 -21.53 -1.92 -3.66
C TYR A 141 -21.72 -1.00 -4.87
N ARG A 142 -21.74 0.32 -4.67
CA ARG A 142 -21.74 1.30 -5.77
C ARG A 142 -20.62 0.97 -6.78
N LYS A 143 -21.01 0.75 -8.03
CA LYS A 143 -20.11 0.48 -9.15
C LYS A 143 -19.38 1.78 -9.51
N ASP A 144 -18.05 1.79 -9.45
CA ASP A 144 -17.28 2.86 -10.09
C ASP A 144 -17.11 2.52 -11.59
N ARG A 145 -17.01 3.53 -12.45
CA ARG A 145 -16.52 3.33 -13.82
C ARG A 145 -15.03 3.05 -13.75
N ASP A 146 -14.62 1.81 -14.02
CA ASP A 146 -13.21 1.39 -14.05
C ASP A 146 -12.62 1.73 -15.43
N THR A 147 -12.47 3.02 -15.76
CA THR A 147 -11.80 3.47 -16.99
C THR A 147 -10.28 3.59 -16.86
N ASP A 148 -9.75 3.50 -15.64
CA ASP A 148 -8.33 3.75 -15.34
C ASP A 148 -7.37 2.68 -15.92
N ALA A 149 -6.07 3.00 -15.94
CA ALA A 149 -4.99 2.14 -16.42
C ALA A 149 -4.94 0.75 -15.75
N TYR A 150 -5.37 0.65 -14.49
CA TYR A 150 -5.38 -0.59 -13.71
C TYR A 150 -6.72 -1.36 -13.79
N ARG A 151 -7.46 -1.23 -14.91
CA ARG A 151 -8.72 -1.96 -15.12
C ARG A 151 -8.50 -3.47 -14.96
N GLY A 152 -9.28 -4.09 -14.06
CA GLY A 152 -9.15 -5.50 -13.70
C GLY A 152 -8.49 -5.75 -12.34
N LEU A 153 -7.93 -4.72 -11.70
CA LEU A 153 -7.22 -4.86 -10.42
C LEU A 153 -8.12 -5.33 -9.27
N GLU A 154 -9.31 -4.76 -9.11
CA GLU A 154 -10.23 -5.14 -8.03
C GLU A 154 -10.70 -6.61 -8.10
N PRO A 155 -11.13 -7.16 -9.25
CA PRO A 155 -11.44 -8.58 -9.35
C PRO A 155 -10.22 -9.48 -9.16
N ALA A 156 -9.03 -9.12 -9.66
CA ALA A 156 -7.80 -9.87 -9.43
C ALA A 156 -7.45 -9.94 -7.93
N ASN A 157 -7.49 -8.80 -7.24
CA ASN A 157 -7.35 -8.70 -5.79
C ASN A 157 -8.39 -9.54 -5.04
N GLN A 158 -9.63 -9.61 -5.55
CA GLN A 158 -10.68 -10.43 -4.97
C GLN A 158 -10.42 -11.93 -5.15
N TRP A 159 -9.96 -12.37 -6.32
CA TRP A 159 -9.55 -13.76 -6.54
C TRP A 159 -8.39 -14.15 -5.63
N ALA A 160 -7.38 -13.29 -5.49
CA ALA A 160 -6.23 -13.52 -4.61
C ALA A 160 -6.66 -13.71 -3.15
N ARG A 161 -7.63 -12.91 -2.68
CA ARG A 161 -8.20 -13.03 -1.33
C ARG A 161 -9.05 -14.27 -1.12
N ARG A 162 -9.64 -14.82 -2.17
CA ARG A 162 -10.44 -16.05 -2.13
C ARG A 162 -9.60 -17.32 -2.33
N GLY A 163 -8.27 -17.19 -2.42
CA GLY A 163 -7.38 -18.31 -2.71
C GLY A 163 -7.41 -18.78 -4.17
N GLN A 164 -8.13 -18.08 -5.06
CA GLN A 164 -8.12 -18.36 -6.51
C GLN A 164 -6.88 -17.74 -7.15
N LEU A 165 -5.71 -18.20 -6.71
CA LEU A 165 -4.44 -17.53 -6.97
C LEU A 165 -4.07 -17.54 -8.46
N SER A 166 -4.36 -18.62 -9.20
CA SER A 166 -4.07 -18.69 -10.65
C SER A 166 -4.81 -17.61 -11.44
N LYS A 167 -6.12 -17.41 -11.17
CA LYS A 167 -6.91 -16.34 -11.80
C LYS A 167 -6.40 -14.95 -11.43
N ALA A 168 -5.97 -14.78 -10.18
CA ALA A 168 -5.38 -13.51 -9.74
C ALA A 168 -4.08 -13.19 -10.49
N ILE A 169 -3.20 -14.19 -10.63
CA ILE A 169 -1.94 -14.07 -11.38
C ILE A 169 -2.19 -13.68 -12.82
N GLU A 170 -3.12 -14.36 -13.49
CA GLU A 170 -3.52 -14.03 -14.87
C GLU A 170 -4.03 -12.60 -14.97
N GLY A 171 -4.95 -12.19 -14.09
CA GLY A 171 -5.46 -10.82 -14.07
C GLY A 171 -4.38 -9.76 -13.80
N TYR A 172 -3.36 -10.05 -12.98
CA TYR A 172 -2.24 -9.13 -12.80
C TYR A 172 -1.35 -9.05 -14.05
N ARG A 173 -1.09 -10.18 -14.72
CA ARG A 173 -0.32 -10.21 -15.97
C ARG A 173 -1.00 -9.40 -17.08
N GLU A 174 -2.32 -9.49 -17.21
CA GLU A 174 -3.09 -8.67 -18.15
C GLU A 174 -2.98 -7.16 -17.87
N ILE A 175 -2.85 -6.76 -16.61
CA ILE A 175 -2.61 -5.36 -16.24
C ILE A 175 -1.20 -4.93 -16.65
N LEU A 176 -0.20 -5.76 -16.35
CA LEU A 176 1.21 -5.50 -16.67
C LEU A 176 1.48 -5.39 -18.19
N GLN A 177 0.69 -6.07 -19.03
CA GLN A 177 0.77 -5.90 -20.48
C GLN A 177 0.40 -4.48 -20.96
N ARG A 178 -0.36 -3.72 -20.16
CA ARG A 178 -0.89 -2.40 -20.52
C ARG A 178 -0.19 -1.26 -19.79
N VAL A 179 0.43 -1.54 -18.65
CA VAL A 179 1.06 -0.55 -17.79
C VAL A 179 2.58 -0.76 -17.80
N PRO A 180 3.38 0.18 -18.31
CA PRO A 180 4.81 -0.01 -18.51
C PRO A 180 5.63 -0.02 -17.20
N CYS A 181 5.10 0.56 -16.13
CA CYS A 181 5.73 0.60 -14.81
C CYS A 181 4.66 0.50 -13.72
N ALA A 182 4.70 -0.53 -12.89
CA ALA A 182 3.64 -0.86 -11.96
C ALA A 182 4.14 -1.68 -10.76
N ALA A 183 5.01 -1.08 -9.94
CA ALA A 183 5.55 -1.73 -8.74
C ALA A 183 4.46 -2.33 -7.83
N GLY A 184 3.33 -1.64 -7.70
CA GLY A 184 2.17 -2.09 -6.90
C GLY A 184 1.50 -3.36 -7.46
N ILE A 185 1.50 -3.54 -8.78
CA ILE A 185 0.96 -4.73 -9.43
C ILE A 185 1.93 -5.90 -9.30
N TYR A 186 3.22 -5.67 -9.53
CA TYR A 186 4.25 -6.68 -9.26
C TYR A 186 4.22 -7.14 -7.79
N TYR A 187 4.05 -6.23 -6.84
CA TYR A 187 3.88 -6.60 -5.44
C TYR A 187 2.66 -7.50 -5.17
N ASN A 188 1.50 -7.16 -5.72
CA ASN A 188 0.30 -8.00 -5.57
C ASN A 188 0.48 -9.38 -6.24
N LEU A 189 1.18 -9.43 -7.38
CA LEU A 189 1.54 -10.67 -8.07
C LEU A 189 2.51 -11.53 -7.24
N GLY A 190 3.57 -10.92 -6.72
CA GLY A 190 4.52 -11.57 -5.82
C GLY A 190 3.84 -12.13 -4.56
N MET A 191 2.91 -11.37 -3.97
CA MET A 191 2.11 -11.85 -2.85
C MET A 191 1.21 -13.04 -3.23
N ALA A 192 0.65 -13.07 -4.44
CA ALA A 192 -0.14 -14.20 -4.91
C ALA A 192 0.71 -15.46 -5.12
N LEU A 193 1.90 -15.32 -5.74
CA LEU A 193 2.88 -16.41 -5.94
C LEU A 193 3.40 -16.95 -4.61
N TYR A 194 3.74 -16.05 -3.68
CA TYR A 194 4.16 -16.43 -2.33
C TYR A 194 3.07 -17.27 -1.62
N ARG A 195 1.79 -16.88 -1.75
CA ARG A 195 0.67 -17.66 -1.22
C ARG A 195 0.44 -19.00 -1.94
N GLN A 196 0.95 -19.16 -3.16
CA GLN A 196 0.99 -20.45 -3.86
C GLN A 196 2.13 -21.36 -3.37
N GLN A 197 2.88 -20.96 -2.33
CA GLN A 197 4.08 -21.68 -1.86
C GLN A 197 5.21 -21.69 -2.91
N ASP A 198 5.29 -20.64 -3.72
CA ASP A 198 6.35 -20.46 -4.72
C ASP A 198 7.19 -19.21 -4.40
N PRO A 199 8.04 -19.26 -3.36
CA PRO A 199 8.85 -18.12 -2.93
C PRO A 199 9.92 -17.73 -3.97
N THR A 200 10.34 -18.66 -4.83
CA THR A 200 11.33 -18.42 -5.87
C THR A 200 10.80 -17.52 -6.98
N HIS A 201 9.63 -17.84 -7.55
CA HIS A 201 9.02 -16.96 -8.54
C HIS A 201 8.50 -15.68 -7.90
N ALA A 202 7.97 -15.74 -6.67
CA ALA A 202 7.59 -14.55 -5.92
C ALA A 202 8.77 -13.57 -5.78
N ALA A 203 9.96 -14.07 -5.42
CA ALA A 203 11.17 -13.25 -5.33
C ALA A 203 11.51 -12.57 -6.66
N SER A 204 11.51 -13.32 -7.77
CA SER A 204 11.81 -12.75 -9.10
C SER A 204 10.86 -11.61 -9.49
N VAL A 205 9.57 -11.75 -9.17
CA VAL A 205 8.57 -10.70 -9.45
C VAL A 205 8.74 -9.50 -8.51
N LEU A 206 9.14 -9.74 -7.26
CA LEU A 206 9.37 -8.67 -6.30
C LEU A 206 10.67 -7.90 -6.58
N GLU A 207 11.67 -8.54 -7.18
CA GLU A 207 12.85 -7.85 -7.75
C GLU A 207 12.38 -6.83 -8.81
N LEU A 208 11.51 -7.22 -9.75
CA LEU A 208 10.91 -6.29 -10.73
C LEU A 208 10.14 -5.14 -10.07
N ALA A 209 9.43 -5.40 -8.95
CA ALA A 209 8.77 -4.34 -8.20
C ALA A 209 9.76 -3.30 -7.64
N LEU A 210 10.97 -3.73 -7.26
CA LEU A 210 12.02 -2.84 -6.78
C LEU A 210 12.83 -2.19 -7.91
N GLU A 211 12.86 -2.80 -9.10
CA GLU A 211 13.36 -2.14 -10.32
C GLU A 211 12.45 -0.96 -10.71
N ASP A 212 11.12 -1.14 -10.61
CA ASP A 212 10.16 -0.06 -10.82
C ASP A 212 10.19 0.99 -9.71
N CYS A 213 10.30 0.55 -8.45
CA CYS A 213 10.27 1.42 -7.29
C CYS A 213 11.18 0.90 -6.17
N ALA A 214 12.44 1.35 -6.17
CA ALA A 214 13.45 0.80 -5.26
C ALA A 214 13.15 1.03 -3.77
N ASN A 215 12.39 2.08 -3.44
CA ASN A 215 12.00 2.38 -2.07
C ASN A 215 10.64 1.79 -1.68
N TYR A 216 10.12 0.82 -2.43
CA TYR A 216 8.84 0.20 -2.13
C TYR A 216 8.93 -0.78 -0.96
N ILE A 217 8.69 -0.26 0.25
CA ILE A 217 8.88 -0.97 1.52
C ILE A 217 8.12 -2.32 1.58
N PRO A 218 6.83 -2.41 1.23
CA PRO A 218 6.08 -3.66 1.30
C PRO A 218 6.66 -4.76 0.39
N ALA A 219 7.08 -4.41 -0.82
CA ALA A 219 7.67 -5.36 -1.76
C ALA A 219 9.02 -5.87 -1.24
N ARG A 220 9.85 -4.97 -0.70
CA ARG A 220 11.14 -5.34 -0.11
C ARG A 220 10.99 -6.28 1.09
N GLN A 221 10.04 -6.00 1.99
CA GLN A 221 9.79 -6.86 3.15
C GLN A 221 9.37 -8.27 2.73
N LEU A 222 8.48 -8.36 1.74
CA LEU A 222 8.06 -9.65 1.22
C LEU A 222 9.21 -10.38 0.51
N LEU A 223 10.07 -9.65 -0.21
CA LEU A 223 11.26 -10.20 -0.87
C LEU A 223 12.25 -10.78 0.15
N GLU A 224 12.50 -10.06 1.26
CA GLU A 224 13.32 -10.56 2.38
C GLU A 224 12.76 -11.90 2.89
N THR A 225 11.44 -12.00 3.09
CA THR A 225 10.79 -13.26 3.50
C THR A 225 10.95 -14.37 2.45
N CYS A 226 10.81 -14.04 1.15
CA CYS A 226 11.00 -15.01 0.08
C CYS A 226 12.43 -15.56 0.04
N TYR A 227 13.44 -14.71 0.24
CA TYR A 227 14.84 -15.17 0.29
C TYR A 227 15.15 -16.01 1.53
N GLN A 228 14.60 -15.66 2.69
CA GLN A 228 14.73 -16.46 3.90
C GLN A 228 14.16 -17.87 3.70
N GLN A 229 12.98 -17.98 3.08
CA GLN A 229 12.34 -19.27 2.83
C GLN A 229 13.00 -20.10 1.75
N SER A 230 13.49 -19.46 0.69
CA SER A 230 14.20 -20.14 -0.41
C SER A 230 15.67 -20.44 -0.12
N GLY A 231 16.19 -20.02 1.04
CA GLY A 231 17.60 -20.25 1.44
C GLY A 231 18.61 -19.39 0.66
N GLN A 232 18.18 -18.32 0.00
CA GLN A 232 19.05 -17.45 -0.80
C GLN A 232 19.75 -16.40 0.09
N ILE A 233 20.66 -16.86 0.97
CA ILE A 233 21.31 -16.02 2.00
C ILE A 233 22.11 -14.86 1.39
N VAL A 234 22.86 -15.10 0.32
CA VAL A 234 23.69 -14.07 -0.33
C VAL A 234 22.84 -12.89 -0.85
N LYS A 235 21.70 -13.19 -1.49
CA LYS A 235 20.78 -12.15 -1.96
C LYS A 235 20.11 -11.40 -0.80
N LEU A 236 19.79 -12.11 0.28
CA LEU A 236 19.22 -11.51 1.49
C LEU A 236 20.20 -10.53 2.15
N GLU A 237 21.45 -10.93 2.36
CA GLU A 237 22.49 -10.06 2.93
C GLU A 237 22.74 -8.84 2.06
N THR A 238 22.80 -9.03 0.74
CA THR A 238 22.92 -7.94 -0.22
C THR A 238 21.75 -6.96 -0.07
N LEU A 239 20.52 -7.46 -0.04
CA LEU A 239 19.33 -6.64 0.15
C LEU A 239 19.32 -5.93 1.51
N GLN A 240 19.83 -6.55 2.57
CA GLN A 240 19.90 -5.95 3.91
C GLN A 240 21.04 -4.94 4.07
N SER A 241 22.14 -5.07 3.32
CA SER A 241 23.22 -4.08 3.35
C SER A 241 22.73 -2.69 2.90
N HIS A 242 21.79 -2.65 1.95
CA HIS A 242 21.11 -1.43 1.50
C HIS A 242 20.06 -0.90 2.50
N ARG A 243 19.91 -1.48 3.70
CA ARG A 243 18.77 -1.28 4.64
C ARG A 243 19.01 -0.20 5.68
N GLN A 244 20.14 0.49 5.72
CA GLN A 244 20.26 1.63 6.64
C GLN A 244 19.20 2.67 6.25
N LEU A 245 18.04 2.58 6.88
CA LEU A 245 16.87 3.45 6.87
C LEU A 245 16.53 3.54 8.34
N PRO A 246 16.51 4.74 8.96
CA PRO A 246 15.97 4.86 10.30
C PRO A 246 14.54 4.33 10.27
N SER A 247 14.20 3.45 11.21
CA SER A 247 12.86 2.88 11.32
C SER A 247 11.86 4.04 11.34
N LEU A 248 11.14 4.24 10.23
CA LEU A 248 9.88 4.96 10.28
C LEU A 248 8.92 3.96 10.91
N ALA A 249 8.99 3.86 12.24
CA ALA A 249 7.84 3.48 13.01
C ALA A 249 6.73 4.43 12.55
N GLY A 250 5.83 3.93 11.70
CA GLY A 250 4.48 4.44 11.68
C GLY A 250 3.98 4.41 13.12
N PRO A 251 3.11 5.33 13.56
CA PRO A 251 2.59 5.27 14.90
C PRO A 251 1.92 3.90 15.06
N ALA A 252 2.62 3.01 15.75
CA ALA A 252 2.01 1.91 16.44
C ALA A 252 0.93 2.57 17.29
N SER A 253 -0.32 2.26 16.96
CA SER A 253 -1.33 1.91 17.94
C SER A 253 -0.82 1.95 19.39
N GLN A 254 -0.79 3.15 19.97
CA GLN A 254 -0.83 3.37 21.40
C GLN A 254 -2.15 4.08 21.67
N LEU A 255 -3.21 3.28 21.61
CA LEU A 255 -4.41 3.47 22.39
C LEU A 255 -4.70 2.10 23.00
N GLY A 256 -3.86 1.71 23.96
CA GLY A 256 -4.41 1.09 25.17
C GLY A 256 -5.16 2.17 25.96
N PRO A 257 -6.08 1.77 26.86
CA PRO A 257 -7.04 2.67 27.50
C PRO A 257 -6.39 3.90 28.15
#